data_AF-A0A2V8MA60-F1
#
_entry.id   AF-A0A2V8MA60-F1
#
_cell.length_a   1.000
_cell.length_b   1.000
_cell.length_c   1.000
_cell.angle_alpha   90.00
_cell.angle_beta   90.00
_cell.angle_gamma   90.00
#
_symmetry.space_group_name_H-M   'P 1'
#
loop_
_entity.id
_entity.type
_entity.pdbx_description
1 polymer ?
#
loop_
_entity_poly.entity_id
_entity_poly.type
_entity_poly.pdbx_seq_one_letter_code
_entity_poly.pdbx_strand_id
1 'polypeptide(L)'
;MTNRFRVSGTLASRLEESGISSDAVLRRAGLPLGLFKQSKIFLTTEEMFALHRAIHDVSGNPVIGLKLGSEERPEHFSPIAIAAPYSRSFREALDRIARYKR
;
A
#
# COMPACT_ATOMS: atom_id res chain seq x y z
N MET A 1 -15.26 11.68 -11.65
CA MET A 1 -14.35 10.59 -11.23
C MET A 1 -14.10 10.71 -9.75
N THR A 2 -14.14 9.62 -8.98
CA THR A 2 -13.88 9.63 -7.55
C THR A 2 -12.39 9.89 -7.30
N ASN A 3 -12.02 11.11 -6.93
CA ASN A 3 -10.63 11.50 -6.61
C ASN A 3 -10.26 11.10 -5.17
N ARG A 4 -10.71 9.94 -4.68
CA ARG A 4 -10.39 9.45 -3.33
C ARG A 4 -10.17 7.95 -3.37
N PHE A 5 -9.02 7.53 -2.89
CA PHE A 5 -8.56 6.15 -2.89
C PHE A 5 -8.36 5.68 -1.45
N ARG A 6 -8.77 4.45 -1.20
CA ARG A 6 -8.56 3.83 0.11
C ARG A 6 -7.11 3.37 0.25
N VAL A 7 -6.49 3.72 1.37
CA VAL A 7 -5.17 3.22 1.75
C VAL A 7 -5.34 2.14 2.83
N SER A 8 -4.50 1.11 2.79
CA SER A 8 -4.49 0.07 3.82
C SER A 8 -4.03 0.64 5.16
N GLY A 9 -4.75 0.33 6.24
CA GLY A 9 -4.31 0.65 7.60
C GLY A 9 -3.02 -0.08 8.01
N THR A 10 -2.70 -1.20 7.35
CA THR A 10 -1.47 -1.96 7.62
C THR A 10 -0.20 -1.30 7.06
N LEU A 11 -0.33 -0.27 6.21
CA LEU A 11 0.82 0.36 5.56
C LEU A 11 1.83 0.91 6.57
N ALA A 12 1.38 1.51 7.68
CA ALA A 12 2.27 2.01 8.72
C ALA A 12 3.17 0.89 9.29
N SER A 13 2.57 -0.23 9.70
CA SER A 13 3.32 -1.38 10.22
C SER A 13 4.35 -1.88 9.21
N ARG A 14 3.96 -2.01 7.93
CA ARG A 14 4.84 -2.49 6.85
C ARG A 14 6.02 -1.54 6.59
N LEU A 15 5.80 -0.24 6.73
CA LEU A 15 6.88 0.76 6.65
C LEU A 15 7.85 0.61 7.81
N GLU A 16 7.36 0.53 9.04
CA GLU A 16 8.21 0.37 10.24
C GLU A 16 8.97 -0.97 10.22
N GLU A 17 8.32 -2.07 9.82
CA GLU A 17 8.94 -3.39 9.61
C GLU A 17 10.05 -3.35 8.55
N SER A 18 9.94 -2.43 7.58
CA SER A 18 10.96 -2.20 6.54
C SER A 18 12.04 -1.18 6.97
N GLY A 19 12.02 -0.72 8.22
CA GLY A 19 12.95 0.28 8.76
C GLY A 19 12.66 1.71 8.32
N ILE A 20 11.46 2.00 7.83
CA ILE A 20 11.03 3.31 7.33
C ILE A 20 10.07 3.94 8.35
N SER A 21 10.47 5.07 8.92
CA SER A 21 9.61 5.81 9.85
C SER A 21 8.36 6.34 9.14
N SER A 22 7.19 5.84 9.57
CA SER A 22 5.88 6.26 9.09
C SER A 22 5.62 7.75 9.36
N ASP A 23 6.02 8.25 10.53
CA ASP A 23 5.94 9.67 10.88
C ASP A 23 6.82 10.57 10.01
N ALA A 24 8.01 10.10 9.61
CA ALA A 24 8.88 10.82 8.69
C ALA A 24 8.27 10.87 7.28
N VAL A 25 7.68 9.76 6.83
CA VAL A 25 6.94 9.68 5.57
C VAL A 25 5.74 10.63 5.56
N LEU A 26 4.91 10.65 6.60
CA LEU A 26 3.76 11.55 6.69
C LEU A 26 4.18 13.02 6.67
N ARG A 27 5.23 13.39 7.43
CA ARG A 27 5.81 14.74 7.39
C ARG A 27 6.29 15.12 6.00
N ARG A 28 7.05 14.23 5.34
CA ARG A 28 7.56 14.47 3.98
C ARG A 28 6.44 14.58 2.95
N ALA A 29 5.37 13.81 3.12
CA ALA A 29 4.20 13.83 2.23
C ALA A 29 3.26 15.03 2.48
N GLY A 30 3.48 15.82 3.53
CA GLY A 30 2.56 16.88 3.96
C GLY A 30 1.23 16.36 4.50
N LEU A 31 1.20 15.11 4.98
CA LEU A 31 0.01 14.43 5.47
C LEU A 31 -0.11 14.53 7.00
N PRO A 32 -1.33 14.48 7.57
CA PRO A 32 -1.52 14.52 9.01
C PRO A 32 -0.82 13.36 9.72
N LEU A 33 -0.07 13.62 10.80
CA LEU A 33 0.61 12.57 11.59
C LEU A 33 -0.35 11.52 12.17
N GLY A 34 -1.61 11.89 12.39
CA GLY A 34 -2.65 10.97 12.85
C GLY A 34 -3.30 10.13 11.75
N LEU A 35 -2.85 10.23 10.48
CA LEU A 35 -3.51 9.60 9.33
C LEU A 35 -3.69 8.08 9.52
N PHE A 36 -2.63 7.38 9.94
CA PHE A 36 -2.68 5.93 10.13
C PHE A 36 -3.47 5.47 11.37
N LYS A 37 -3.87 6.39 12.25
CA LYS A 37 -4.73 6.08 13.41
C LYS A 37 -6.21 6.05 13.05
N GLN A 38 -6.59 6.45 11.83
CA GLN A 38 -7.97 6.47 11.37
C GLN A 38 -8.45 5.07 10.98
N SER A 39 -9.71 4.75 11.31
CA SER A 39 -10.32 3.46 10.94
C SER A 39 -10.50 3.28 9.42
N LYS A 40 -10.62 4.40 8.68
CA LYS A 40 -10.69 4.43 7.23
C LYS A 40 -9.84 5.58 6.70
N ILE A 41 -8.84 5.25 5.89
CA ILE A 41 -7.93 6.22 5.30
C ILE A 41 -8.30 6.41 3.84
N PHE A 42 -8.57 7.66 3.45
CA PHE A 42 -8.85 8.04 2.07
C PHE A 42 -7.97 9.20 1.66
N LEU A 43 -7.17 8.99 0.62
CA LEU A 43 -6.30 9.99 0.02
C LEU A 43 -6.79 10.38 -1.36
N THR A 44 -6.60 11.63 -1.74
CA THR A 44 -6.72 12.08 -3.12
C THR A 44 -5.63 11.48 -4.00
N THR A 45 -5.78 11.62 -5.33
CA THR A 45 -4.72 11.22 -6.27
C THR A 45 -3.40 11.89 -5.92
N GLU A 46 -3.41 13.20 -5.68
CA GLU A 46 -2.22 13.99 -5.35
C GLU A 46 -1.56 13.51 -4.05
N GLU A 47 -2.36 13.32 -3.00
CA GLU A 47 -1.89 12.81 -1.71
C GLU A 47 -1.33 11.38 -1.82
N MET A 48 -1.95 10.51 -2.62
CA MET A 48 -1.46 9.16 -2.87
C MET A 48 -0.07 9.20 -3.53
N PHE A 49 0.12 10.04 -4.54
CA PHE A 49 1.41 10.19 -5.19
C PHE A 49 2.44 10.86 -4.27
N ALA A 50 2.03 11.84 -3.46
CA ALA A 50 2.89 12.45 -2.44
C ALA A 50 3.37 11.43 -1.41
N LEU A 51 2.48 10.55 -0.95
CA LEU A 51 2.82 9.45 -0.04
C LEU A 51 3.86 8.50 -0.66
N HIS A 52 3.66 8.04 -1.90
CA HIS A 52 4.60 7.13 -2.55
C HIS A 52 5.97 7.76 -2.79
N ARG A 53 6.01 9.04 -3.20
CA ARG A 53 7.27 9.80 -3.32
C ARG A 53 7.95 9.96 -1.97
N ALA A 54 7.21 10.28 -0.92
CA ALA A 54 7.76 10.40 0.43
C ALA A 54 8.35 9.07 0.93
N ILE A 55 7.70 7.94 0.67
CA ILE A 55 8.25 6.61 0.99
C ILE A 55 9.60 6.40 0.28
N HIS A 56 9.67 6.69 -1.02
CA HIS A 56 10.91 6.61 -1.78
C HIS A 56 12.00 7.48 -1.16
N ASP A 57 11.71 8.77 -0.96
CA ASP A 57 12.69 9.75 -0.48
C ASP A 57 13.19 9.47 0.94
N VAL A 58 12.29 9.04 1.83
CA VAL A 58 12.65 8.69 3.22
C VAL A 58 13.40 7.36 3.28
N SER A 59 13.06 6.40 2.42
CA SER A 59 13.76 5.11 2.40
C SER A 59 15.19 5.20 1.89
N GLY A 60 15.51 6.19 1.05
CA GLY A 60 16.78 6.27 0.32
C GLY A 60 17.04 5.08 -0.61
N ASN A 61 16.04 4.23 -0.86
CA ASN A 61 16.17 2.97 -1.58
C ASN A 61 15.35 3.03 -2.89
N PRO A 62 16.00 3.05 -4.07
CA PRO A 62 15.31 3.18 -5.36
C PRO A 62 14.39 1.99 -5.67
N VAL A 63 14.60 0.83 -5.05
CA VAL A 63 13.78 -0.38 -5.25
C VAL A 63 12.78 -0.63 -4.13
N ILE A 64 12.54 0.36 -3.24
CA ILE A 64 11.64 0.17 -2.10
C ILE A 64 10.22 -0.24 -2.51
N GLY A 65 9.73 0.27 -3.65
CA GLY A 65 8.43 -0.09 -4.18
C GLY A 65 8.29 -1.58 -4.48
N LEU A 66 9.36 -2.23 -4.95
CA LEU A 66 9.38 -3.67 -5.20
C LEU A 66 9.37 -4.46 -3.89
N LYS A 67 10.12 -4.00 -2.87
CA LYS A 67 10.12 -4.63 -1.54
C LYS A 67 8.75 -4.52 -0.86
N LEU A 68 8.14 -3.33 -0.86
CA LEU A 68 6.81 -3.12 -0.29
C LEU A 68 5.69 -3.75 -1.12
N GLY A 69 5.89 -3.92 -2.42
CA GLY A 69 4.94 -4.59 -3.32
C GLY A 69 5.02 -6.11 -3.26
N SER A 70 6.16 -6.66 -2.84
CA SER A 70 6.37 -8.09 -2.64
C SER A 70 5.94 -8.44 -1.22
N GLU A 71 4.67 -8.77 -1.04
CA GLU A 71 4.15 -9.30 0.21
C GLU A 71 4.07 -10.82 0.11
N GLU A 72 4.70 -11.53 1.03
CA GLU A 72 4.66 -12.99 1.07
C GLU A 72 3.65 -13.50 2.10
N ARG A 73 3.18 -12.61 2.98
CA ARG A 73 2.33 -12.93 4.13
C ARG A 73 0.85 -12.82 3.77
N PRO A 74 0.12 -13.95 3.68
CA PRO A 74 -1.29 -13.94 3.29
C PRO A 74 -2.20 -13.13 4.23
N GLU A 75 -1.82 -12.97 5.50
CA GLU A 75 -2.54 -12.17 6.49
C GLU A 75 -2.63 -10.67 6.14
N HIS A 76 -1.78 -10.18 5.24
CA HIS A 76 -1.80 -8.79 4.78
C HIS A 76 -2.64 -8.60 3.51
N PHE A 77 -3.14 -9.70 2.92
CA PHE A 77 -3.96 -9.66 1.72
C PHE A 77 -5.45 -9.49 2.03
N SER A 78 -6.16 -8.85 1.10
CA SER A 78 -7.61 -8.93 1.10
C SER A 78 -8.05 -10.37 0.78
N PRO A 79 -9.27 -10.79 1.18
CA PRO A 79 -9.77 -12.15 0.89
C PRO A 79 -9.68 -12.52 -0.60
N ILE A 80 -9.89 -11.56 -1.49
CA ILE A 80 -9.75 -11.74 -2.95
C ILE A 80 -8.29 -11.94 -3.35
N ALA A 81 -7.38 -11.14 -2.78
CA ALA A 81 -5.95 -11.25 -3.08
C ALA A 81 -5.37 -12.59 -2.59
N ILE A 82 -5.92 -13.19 -1.51
CA ILE A 82 -5.57 -14.54 -1.08
C ILE A 82 -5.93 -15.59 -2.15
N ALA A 83 -7.02 -15.42 -2.90
CA ALA A 83 -7.42 -16.40 -3.93
C ALA A 83 -6.46 -16.47 -5.14
N ALA A 84 -5.66 -15.42 -5.36
CA ALA A 84 -4.72 -15.36 -6.47
C ALA A 84 -3.58 -16.40 -6.36
N PRO A 85 -2.79 -16.47 -5.26
CA PRO A 85 -1.71 -17.44 -5.13
C PRO A 85 -2.18 -18.91 -5.12
N TYR A 86 -3.44 -19.18 -4.79
CA TYR A 86 -4.03 -20.53 -4.84
C TYR A 86 -4.73 -20.86 -6.16
N SER A 87 -4.45 -20.12 -7.24
CA SER A 87 -4.95 -20.42 -8.58
C SER A 87 -4.10 -21.49 -9.27
N ARG A 88 -4.68 -22.25 -10.20
CA ARG A 88 -3.95 -23.33 -10.91
C ARG A 88 -2.94 -22.80 -11.92
N SER A 89 -3.07 -21.53 -12.32
CA SER A 89 -2.16 -20.87 -13.25
C SER A 89 -2.11 -19.37 -12.97
N PHE A 90 -1.04 -18.72 -13.45
CA PHE A 90 -0.89 -17.27 -13.38
C PHE A 90 -2.02 -16.54 -14.11
N ARG A 91 -2.49 -17.06 -15.25
CA ARG A 91 -3.65 -16.53 -15.97
C ARG A 91 -4.89 -16.47 -15.09
N GLU A 92 -5.21 -17.58 -14.44
CA GLU A 92 -6.40 -17.67 -13.56
C GLU A 92 -6.27 -16.73 -12.36
N ALA A 93 -5.07 -16.57 -11.80
CA ALA A 93 -4.81 -15.60 -10.74
C ALA A 93 -5.10 -14.16 -11.20
N LEU A 94 -4.63 -13.79 -12.39
CA LEU A 94 -4.88 -12.46 -12.97
C LEU A 94 -6.37 -12.23 -13.28
N ASP A 95 -7.07 -13.22 -13.82
CA ASP A 95 -8.51 -13.12 -14.12
C ASP A 95 -9.33 -12.90 -12.83
N ARG A 96 -8.94 -13.55 -11.72
CA ARG A 96 -9.54 -13.32 -10.40
C ARG A 96 -9.29 -11.91 -9.91
N ILE A 97 -8.05 -11.42 -9.96
CA ILE A 97 -7.71 -10.05 -9.55
C ILE A 97 -8.50 -9.04 -10.39
N ALA A 98 -8.54 -9.21 -11.71
CA ALA A 98 -9.22 -8.31 -12.62
C ALA A 98 -10.73 -8.21 -12.34
N ARG A 99 -11.38 -9.33 -12.04
CA ARG A 99 -12.84 -9.37 -11.73
C ARG A 99 -13.23 -8.50 -10.54
N TYR A 100 -12.34 -8.36 -9.55
CA TYR A 100 -12.65 -7.72 -8.28
C TYR A 100 -11.92 -6.39 -8.05
N LYS A 101 -11.09 -5.95 -9.00
CA LYS A 101 -10.48 -4.62 -8.98
C LYS A 101 -11.52 -3.60 -9.46
N ARG A 102 -12.15 -2.91 -8.51
CA ARG A 102 -13.12 -1.83 -8.75
C ARG A 102 -12.52 -0.47 -8.46
#